data_AF-A0A9N9VTU6-F1
#
_entry.id   AF-A0A9N9VTU6-F1
#
_cell.length_a   1.000
_cell.length_b   1.000
_cell.length_c   1.000
_cell.angle_alpha   90.00
_cell.angle_beta   90.00
_cell.angle_gamma   90.00
#
_symmetry.space_group_name_H-M   'P 1'
#
loop_
_entity.id
_entity.type
_entity.pdbx_description
1 polymer ?
#
loop_
_entity_poly.entity_id
_entity_poly.type
_entity_poly.pdbx_seq_one_letter_code
_entity_poly.pdbx_strand_id
1 'polypeptide(L)'
;MSKSAPSDKDAGFKRANEISSSMLGMPGYADDSMLFVVRFANKLKTRLSQRDHDQFWKSLDAMTKASARPAEEFGGVEGRAQHVSELRQATLESVKDYPDLVQEFDHFCSVSRAQFKKYRGEAPSASSSSTPATSETS
;
A
#
# COMPACT_ATOMS: atom_id res chain seq x y z
N MET A 1 60.04 13.18 -10.60
CA MET A 1 59.02 12.14 -10.89
C MET A 1 58.29 11.83 -9.59
N SER A 2 57.15 12.47 -9.36
CA SER A 2 56.37 12.30 -8.12
C SER A 2 55.13 11.48 -8.43
N LYS A 3 55.07 10.25 -7.92
CA LYS A 3 53.99 9.28 -8.12
C LYS A 3 52.85 9.65 -7.15
N SER A 4 51.80 10.32 -7.63
CA SER A 4 50.63 10.62 -6.81
C SER A 4 49.76 9.36 -6.63
N ALA A 5 49.56 8.96 -5.39
CA ALA A 5 48.71 7.83 -5.01
C ALA A 5 47.24 8.06 -5.41
N PRO A 6 46.50 7.02 -5.79
CA PRO A 6 45.06 7.13 -6.06
C PRO A 6 44.33 7.51 -4.77
N SER A 7 43.44 8.49 -4.86
CA SER A 7 42.78 9.10 -3.71
C SER A 7 41.78 8.13 -3.05
N ASP A 8 41.88 7.92 -1.73
CA ASP A 8 40.98 7.10 -0.91
C ASP A 8 39.49 7.48 -1.03
N LYS A 9 39.21 8.70 -1.50
CA LYS A 9 37.84 9.23 -1.68
C LYS A 9 37.05 8.45 -2.73
N ASP A 10 37.72 7.99 -3.79
CA ASP A 10 37.09 7.19 -4.85
C ASP A 10 36.73 5.78 -4.37
N ALA A 11 37.51 5.23 -3.43
CA ALA A 11 37.24 3.92 -2.83
C ALA A 11 36.05 3.96 -1.88
N GLY A 12 35.91 5.04 -1.09
CA GLY A 12 34.77 5.26 -0.21
C GLY A 12 33.45 5.44 -0.98
N PHE A 13 33.49 6.21 -2.07
CA PHE A 13 32.31 6.43 -2.93
C PHE A 13 31.86 5.14 -3.63
N LYS A 14 32.80 4.34 -4.16
CA LYS A 14 32.49 3.04 -4.77
C LYS A 14 31.87 2.07 -3.77
N ARG A 15 32.43 1.98 -2.55
CA ARG A 15 31.91 1.10 -1.50
C ARG A 15 30.52 1.53 -1.02
N ALA A 16 30.27 2.83 -0.88
CA ALA A 16 28.95 3.36 -0.53
C ALA A 16 27.91 3.11 -1.64
N ASN A 17 28.32 3.22 -2.90
CA ASN A 17 27.46 2.95 -4.04
C ASN A 17 27.15 1.45 -4.20
N GLU A 18 28.14 0.57 -3.95
CA GLU A 18 27.96 -0.88 -3.92
C GLU A 18 26.99 -1.31 -2.81
N ILE A 19 27.12 -0.75 -1.60
CA ILE A 19 26.18 -1.01 -0.50
C ILE A 19 24.79 -0.49 -0.86
N SER A 20 24.67 0.73 -1.36
CA SER A 20 23.38 1.32 -1.75
C SER A 20 22.70 0.50 -2.85
N SER A 21 23.45 0.07 -3.86
CA SER A 21 22.95 -0.78 -4.95
C SER A 21 22.53 -2.18 -4.47
N SER A 22 23.21 -2.72 -3.46
CA SER A 22 22.85 -3.98 -2.81
C SER A 22 21.58 -3.86 -1.97
N MET A 23 21.33 -2.68 -1.37
CA MET A 23 20.10 -2.39 -0.62
C MET A 23 18.90 -2.08 -1.53
N LEU A 24 19.12 -1.59 -2.74
CA LEU A 24 18.08 -1.33 -3.76
C LEU A 24 17.42 -2.61 -4.30
N GLY A 25 18.10 -3.76 -4.21
CA GLY A 25 17.59 -5.06 -4.63
C GLY A 25 16.97 -5.89 -3.50
N MET A 26 17.06 -5.42 -2.24
CA MET A 26 16.37 -6.07 -1.13
C MET A 26 14.87 -5.86 -1.32
N PRO A 27 14.04 -6.92 -1.36
CA PRO A 27 12.60 -6.76 -1.30
C PRO A 27 12.32 -5.92 -0.06
N GLY A 28 11.76 -4.72 -0.25
CA GLY A 28 11.50 -3.79 0.84
C GLY A 28 10.86 -4.57 1.98
N TYR A 29 11.62 -4.72 3.07
CA TYR A 29 11.22 -5.52 4.23
C TYR A 29 9.83 -5.03 4.61
N ALA A 30 8.85 -5.93 4.53
CA ALA A 30 7.44 -5.75 4.83
C ALA A 30 7.05 -4.29 5.16
N ASP A 31 6.56 -3.54 4.17
CA ASP A 31 5.87 -2.29 4.44
C ASP A 31 4.85 -2.54 5.58
N ASP A 32 5.01 -1.83 6.71
CA ASP A 32 4.26 -2.05 7.97
C ASP A 32 2.74 -2.00 7.76
N SER A 33 2.31 -1.49 6.62
CA SER A 33 0.99 -1.63 6.02
C SER A 33 0.27 -2.97 6.27
N MET A 34 0.88 -4.13 5.97
CA MET A 34 0.20 -5.42 6.17
C MET A 34 0.04 -5.75 7.66
N LEU A 35 1.04 -5.40 8.46
CA LEU A 35 0.99 -5.55 9.92
C LEU A 35 -0.08 -4.64 10.51
N PHE A 36 -0.23 -3.43 10.00
CA PHE A 36 -1.28 -2.48 10.37
C PHE A 36 -2.68 -3.03 10.04
N VAL A 37 -2.91 -3.55 8.83
CA VAL A 37 -4.19 -4.16 8.44
C VAL A 37 -4.57 -5.32 9.37
N VAL A 38 -3.62 -6.22 9.67
CA VAL A 38 -3.86 -7.35 10.58
C VAL A 38 -4.14 -6.87 12.01
N ARG A 39 -3.39 -5.86 12.50
CA ARG A 39 -3.61 -5.28 13.83
C ARG A 39 -4.97 -4.60 13.93
N PHE A 40 -5.36 -3.82 12.93
CA PHE A 40 -6.67 -3.18 12.88
C PHE A 40 -7.79 -4.22 12.89
N ALA A 41 -7.70 -5.26 12.05
CA ALA A 41 -8.65 -6.37 12.04
C ALA A 41 -8.74 -7.10 13.39
N ASN A 42 -7.61 -7.28 14.07
CA ASN A 42 -7.60 -7.87 15.41
C ASN A 42 -8.27 -6.97 16.46
N LYS A 43 -8.06 -5.65 16.40
CA LYS A 43 -8.78 -4.69 17.27
C LYS A 43 -10.29 -4.77 17.05
N LEU A 44 -10.75 -4.84 15.80
CA LEU A 44 -12.17 -5.03 15.48
C LEU A 44 -12.71 -6.31 16.15
N LYS A 45 -12.03 -7.44 15.92
CA LYS A 45 -12.47 -8.75 16.45
C LYS A 45 -12.50 -8.82 17.99
N THR A 46 -11.59 -8.13 18.65
CA THR A 46 -11.46 -8.17 20.13
C THR A 46 -12.38 -7.19 20.85
N ARG A 47 -12.79 -6.10 20.18
CA ARG A 47 -13.55 -5.02 20.81
C ARG A 47 -15.01 -4.98 20.39
N LEU A 48 -15.33 -5.35 19.16
CA LEU A 48 -16.71 -5.32 18.67
C LEU A 48 -17.49 -6.53 19.15
N SER A 49 -18.80 -6.32 19.35
CA SER A 49 -19.72 -7.44 19.43
C SER A 49 -19.73 -8.20 18.10
N GLN A 50 -20.08 -9.49 18.11
CA GLN A 50 -20.17 -10.28 16.87
C GLN A 50 -21.07 -9.60 15.83
N ARG A 51 -22.20 -9.03 16.27
CA ARG A 51 -23.15 -8.32 15.40
C ARG A 51 -22.52 -7.10 14.73
N ASP A 52 -21.81 -6.27 15.50
CA ASP A 52 -21.23 -5.03 14.97
C ASP A 52 -19.98 -5.33 14.12
N HIS A 53 -19.23 -6.38 14.47
CA HIS A 53 -18.14 -6.90 13.64
C HIS A 53 -18.63 -7.38 12.27
N ASP A 54 -19.71 -8.17 12.24
CA ASP A 54 -20.30 -8.67 10.99
C ASP A 54 -20.89 -7.52 10.17
N GLN A 55 -21.55 -6.56 10.82
CA GLN A 55 -22.06 -5.36 10.16
C GLN A 55 -20.94 -4.52 9.56
N PHE A 56 -19.82 -4.34 10.26
CA PHE A 56 -18.63 -3.63 9.78
C PHE A 56 -18.07 -4.27 8.50
N TRP A 57 -17.85 -5.59 8.50
CA TRP A 57 -17.30 -6.27 7.31
C TRP A 57 -18.29 -6.28 6.16
N LYS A 58 -19.60 -6.39 6.44
CA LYS A 58 -20.65 -6.34 5.43
C LYS A 58 -20.72 -4.99 4.73
N SER A 59 -20.68 -3.88 5.48
CA SER A 59 -20.71 -2.54 4.91
C SER A 59 -19.40 -2.19 4.19
N LEU A 60 -18.26 -2.60 4.72
CA LEU A 60 -16.94 -2.43 4.09
C LEU A 60 -16.83 -3.19 2.75
N ASP A 61 -17.31 -4.44 2.70
CA ASP A 61 -17.35 -5.24 1.46
C ASP A 61 -18.28 -4.59 0.42
N ALA A 62 -19.47 -4.16 0.84
CA ALA A 62 -20.39 -3.43 -0.04
C ALA A 62 -19.77 -2.13 -0.56
N MET A 63 -19.09 -1.36 0.28
CA MET A 63 -18.39 -0.12 -0.09
C MET A 63 -17.30 -0.40 -1.14
N THR A 64 -16.53 -1.47 -0.94
CA THR A 64 -15.47 -1.89 -1.87
C THR A 64 -16.05 -2.31 -3.22
N LYS A 65 -17.16 -3.06 -3.21
CA LYS A 65 -17.87 -3.49 -4.43
C LYS A 65 -18.48 -2.31 -5.18
N ALA A 66 -19.15 -1.39 -4.48
CA ALA A 66 -19.73 -0.19 -5.08
C ALA A 66 -18.65 0.67 -5.75
N SER A 67 -17.48 0.81 -5.12
CA SER A 67 -16.34 1.55 -5.67
C SER A 67 -15.75 0.92 -6.93
N ALA A 68 -15.87 -0.41 -7.10
CA ALA A 68 -15.36 -1.15 -8.25
C ALA A 68 -16.37 -1.25 -9.42
N ARG A 69 -17.64 -0.98 -9.17
CA ARG A 69 -18.71 -1.06 -10.17
C ARG A 69 -18.80 0.21 -11.03
N PRO A 70 -19.32 0.09 -12.26
CA PRO A 70 -19.59 1.23 -13.13
C PRO A 70 -20.53 2.23 -12.44
N ALA A 71 -20.28 3.53 -12.66
CA ALA A 71 -21.03 4.59 -11.99
C ALA A 71 -22.49 4.68 -12.48
N GLU A 72 -22.75 4.16 -13.67
CA GLU A 72 -24.04 4.10 -14.34
C GLU A 72 -25.07 3.28 -13.53
N GLU A 73 -24.64 2.25 -12.79
CA GLU A 73 -25.49 1.46 -11.90
C GLU A 73 -26.07 2.28 -10.73
N PHE A 74 -25.46 3.42 -10.42
CA PHE A 74 -25.82 4.27 -9.28
C PHE A 74 -26.35 5.63 -9.71
N GLY A 75 -26.75 5.80 -10.98
CA GLY A 75 -27.23 7.10 -11.48
C GLY A 75 -26.11 8.08 -11.82
N GLY A 76 -24.90 7.58 -12.09
CA GLY A 76 -23.72 8.37 -12.46
C GLY A 76 -22.70 8.50 -11.34
N VAL A 77 -21.66 9.31 -11.58
CA VAL A 77 -20.52 9.47 -10.67
C VAL A 77 -20.95 9.97 -9.30
N GLU A 78 -21.89 10.93 -9.26
CA GLU A 78 -22.41 11.52 -8.03
C GLU A 78 -23.23 10.52 -7.21
N GLY A 79 -24.13 9.77 -7.84
CA GLY A 79 -24.94 8.78 -7.14
C GLY A 79 -24.11 7.60 -6.62
N ARG A 80 -23.06 7.19 -7.34
CA ARG A 80 -22.08 6.23 -6.80
C ARG A 80 -21.33 6.80 -5.61
N ALA A 81 -20.88 8.06 -5.67
CA ALA A 81 -20.18 8.71 -4.57
C ALA A 81 -21.06 8.82 -3.32
N GLN A 82 -22.34 9.18 -3.48
CA GLN A 82 -23.32 9.22 -2.40
C GLN A 82 -23.51 7.83 -1.79
N HIS A 83 -23.72 6.80 -2.62
CA HIS A 83 -23.90 5.43 -2.14
C HIS A 83 -22.67 4.91 -1.37
N VAL A 84 -21.46 5.19 -1.87
CA VAL A 84 -20.20 4.88 -1.17
C VAL A 84 -20.10 5.64 0.15
N SER A 85 -20.54 6.90 0.21
CA SER A 85 -20.56 7.71 1.43
C SER A 85 -21.51 7.14 2.48
N GLU A 86 -22.72 6.71 2.08
CA GLU A 86 -23.70 6.06 2.96
C GLU A 86 -23.13 4.76 3.56
N LEU A 87 -22.49 3.94 2.72
CA LEU A 87 -21.84 2.70 3.16
C LEU A 87 -20.65 2.99 4.10
N ARG A 88 -19.87 4.03 3.83
CA ARG A 88 -18.81 4.51 4.73
C ARG A 88 -19.38 4.88 6.09
N GLN A 89 -20.47 5.65 6.12
CA GLN A 89 -21.13 6.03 7.36
C GLN A 89 -21.66 4.82 8.13
N ALA A 90 -22.29 3.86 7.46
CA ALA A 90 -22.74 2.61 8.08
C ALA A 90 -21.57 1.76 8.65
N THR A 91 -20.41 1.82 8.01
CA THR A 91 -19.18 1.17 8.51
C THR A 91 -18.69 1.85 9.78
N LEU A 92 -18.63 3.20 9.80
CA LEU A 92 -18.21 3.97 10.96
C LEU A 92 -19.17 3.89 12.15
N GLU A 93 -20.48 3.80 11.90
CA GLU A 93 -21.50 3.57 12.94
C GLU A 93 -21.21 2.30 13.75
N SER A 94 -20.65 1.27 13.11
CA SER A 94 -20.33 -0.01 13.77
C SER A 94 -19.16 0.13 14.76
N VAL A 95 -18.29 1.13 14.58
CA VAL A 95 -17.09 1.36 15.41
C VAL A 95 -17.15 2.69 16.17
N LYS A 96 -18.30 3.36 16.22
CA LYS A 96 -18.44 4.73 16.74
C LYS A 96 -18.00 4.90 18.20
N ASP A 97 -18.15 3.86 19.00
CA ASP A 97 -17.77 3.85 20.42
C ASP A 97 -16.25 3.68 20.62
N TYR A 98 -15.50 3.45 19.53
CA TYR A 98 -14.06 3.23 19.53
C TYR A 98 -13.36 4.31 18.69
N PRO A 99 -13.01 5.46 19.29
CA PRO A 99 -12.47 6.60 18.56
C PRO A 99 -11.14 6.31 17.85
N ASP A 100 -10.32 5.39 18.39
CA ASP A 100 -9.09 4.96 17.73
C ASP A 100 -9.36 4.18 16.43
N LEU A 101 -10.41 3.35 16.41
CA LEU A 101 -10.84 2.64 15.21
C LEU A 101 -11.42 3.58 14.16
N VAL A 102 -12.16 4.61 14.58
CA VAL A 102 -12.68 5.66 13.68
C VAL A 102 -11.52 6.44 13.04
N GLN A 103 -10.51 6.82 13.83
CA GLN A 103 -9.34 7.56 13.34
C GLN A 103 -8.50 6.73 12.38
N GLU A 104 -8.31 5.44 12.67
CA GLU A 104 -7.50 4.53 11.86
C GLU A 104 -8.24 4.06 10.58
N PHE A 105 -9.56 4.26 10.48
CA PHE A 105 -10.39 3.70 9.41
C PHE A 105 -9.98 4.16 8.00
N ASP A 106 -9.72 5.47 7.81
CA ASP A 106 -9.35 5.98 6.49
C ASP A 106 -7.95 5.49 6.08
N HIS A 107 -7.03 5.38 7.05
CA HIS A 107 -5.72 4.79 6.84
C HIS A 107 -5.84 3.31 6.47
N PHE A 108 -6.69 2.56 7.17
CA PHE A 108 -7.01 1.16 6.88
C PHE A 108 -7.56 0.98 5.47
N CYS A 109 -8.49 1.83 5.03
CA CYS A 109 -9.03 1.79 3.68
C CYS A 109 -7.96 2.09 2.62
N SER A 110 -7.08 3.07 2.89
CA SER A 110 -5.98 3.42 1.98
C SER A 110 -4.99 2.27 1.81
N VAL A 111 -4.47 1.77 2.93
CA VAL A 111 -3.47 0.69 2.97
C VAL A 111 -4.04 -0.60 2.40
N SER A 112 -5.26 -0.98 2.77
CA SER A 112 -5.90 -2.18 2.24
C SER A 112 -6.00 -2.13 0.72
N ARG A 113 -6.46 -1.00 0.15
CA ARG A 113 -6.54 -0.83 -1.31
C ARG A 113 -5.19 -0.93 -2.00
N ALA A 114 -4.16 -0.29 -1.44
CA ALA A 114 -2.80 -0.35 -1.98
C ALA A 114 -2.24 -1.77 -1.97
N GLN A 115 -2.45 -2.52 -0.88
CA GLN A 115 -2.02 -3.91 -0.76
C GLN A 115 -2.80 -4.83 -1.72
N PHE A 116 -4.13 -4.72 -1.78
CA PHE A 116 -4.93 -5.50 -2.73
C PHE A 116 -4.53 -5.22 -4.19
N LYS A 117 -4.18 -3.98 -4.54
CA LYS A 117 -3.67 -3.64 -5.87
C LYS A 117 -2.34 -4.35 -6.16
N LYS A 118 -1.41 -4.39 -5.19
CA LYS A 118 -0.11 -5.05 -5.31
C LYS A 118 -0.21 -6.57 -5.54
N TYR A 119 -1.18 -7.24 -4.92
CA TYR A 119 -1.40 -8.69 -5.06
C TYR A 119 -2.32 -9.09 -6.22
N ARG A 120 -3.14 -8.17 -6.75
CA ARG A 120 -4.07 -8.42 -7.87
C ARG A 120 -3.40 -8.39 -9.26
N GLY A 121 -2.10 -8.14 -9.33
CA GLY A 121 -1.34 -8.33 -10.57
C GLY A 121 -1.27 -7.12 -11.50
N GLU A 122 -1.06 -5.91 -10.97
CA GLU A 122 -0.14 -5.01 -11.69
C GLU A 122 1.26 -5.44 -11.26
N ALA A 123 1.86 -6.35 -12.04
CA ALA A 123 3.28 -6.63 -11.94
C ALA A 123 4.02 -5.28 -11.93
N PRO A 124 5.04 -5.08 -11.08
CA PRO A 124 5.88 -3.90 -11.19
C PRO A 124 6.34 -3.84 -12.64
N SER A 125 5.90 -2.81 -13.37
CA SER A 125 6.45 -2.55 -14.70
C SER A 125 7.95 -2.51 -14.50
N ALA A 126 8.64 -3.46 -15.12
CA ALA A 126 10.08 -3.49 -15.11
C ALA A 126 10.52 -2.11 -15.58
N SER A 127 11.03 -1.31 -14.64
CA SER A 127 11.72 -0.08 -14.95
C SER A 127 12.82 -0.48 -15.91
N SER A 128 12.66 -0.08 -17.17
CA SER A 128 13.60 -0.30 -18.24
C SER A 128 14.94 0.31 -17.81
N SER A 129 15.77 -0.49 -17.15
CA SER A 129 17.18 -0.16 -17.00
C SER A 129 17.81 -0.42 -18.35
N SER A 130 17.81 0.62 -19.18
CA SER A 130 18.66 0.72 -20.35
C SER A 130 20.10 0.49 -19.90
N THR A 131 20.62 -0.71 -20.13
CA THR A 131 22.04 -1.02 -20.06
C THR A 131 22.70 -0.52 -21.35
N PRO A 132 23.78 0.26 -21.29
CA PRO A 132 24.52 0.63 -22.49
C PRO A 132 25.29 -0.58 -22.99
N ALA A 133 25.18 -0.85 -24.30
CA ALA A 133 25.89 -1.90 -25.01
C ALA A 133 27.41 -1.76 -24.81
N THR A 134 28.04 -2.82 -24.29
CA THR A 134 29.49 -2.98 -24.33
C THR A 134 29.84 -3.66 -25.65
N SER A 135 30.34 -2.88 -26.60
CA SER A 135 30.91 -3.37 -27.84
C SER A 135 32.36 -3.80 -27.57
N GLU A 136 32.59 -5.09 -27.36
CA GLU A 136 33.91 -5.71 -27.57
C GLU A 136 33.91 -6.29 -28.99
N THR A 137 34.79 -5.77 -29.85
CA THR A 137 35.14 -6.39 -31.13
C THR A 137 36.65 -6.61 -31.12
N SER A 138 37.01 -7.79 -31.59
CA SER A 138 38.34 -8.42 -31.61
C SER A 138 39.48 -7.59 -32.20
#